data_AF-A0A931DP35-F1
#
_entry.id   AF-A0A931DP35-F1
#
_cell.length_a   1.000
_cell.length_b   1.000
_cell.length_c   1.000
_cell.angle_alpha   90.00
_cell.angle_beta   90.00
_cell.angle_gamma   90.00
#
_symmetry.space_group_name_H-M   'P 1'
#
loop_
_entity.id
_entity.type
_entity.pdbx_description
1 polymer ?
#
loop_
_entity_poly.entity_id
_entity_poly.type
_entity_poly.pdbx_seq_one_letter_code
_entity_poly.pdbx_strand_id
1 'polypeptide(L)'
;MSVTVTEVWVAGHDGRDLVRADAIVMLRLDEAGRLTAQLHDEARVSVTFLEGSSRSRPPGDFHRQLIRAVAELADSSGAQLVRAHHDGDVWRWVSEPL
;
A
#
# COMPACT_ATOMS: atom_id res chain seq x y z
N MET A 1 -10.57 -20.01 18.57
CA MET A 1 -10.77 -18.55 18.48
C MET A 1 -10.51 -18.17 17.04
N SER A 2 -11.49 -17.66 16.29
CA SER A 2 -11.20 -17.07 14.99
C SER A 2 -10.42 -15.81 15.25
N VAL A 3 -9.16 -15.79 14.85
CA VAL A 3 -8.46 -14.53 14.64
C VAL A 3 -9.29 -13.81 13.58
N THR A 4 -9.91 -12.70 13.92
CA THR A 4 -10.46 -11.79 12.91
C THR A 4 -9.27 -11.34 12.10
N VAL A 5 -9.04 -11.99 10.97
CA VAL A 5 -8.00 -11.58 10.03
C VAL A 5 -8.48 -10.26 9.48
N THR A 6 -7.80 -9.17 9.83
CA THR A 6 -8.16 -7.88 9.27
C THR A 6 -7.88 -7.92 7.77
N GLU A 7 -8.93 -7.71 6.97
CA GLU A 7 -8.86 -7.78 5.52
C GLU A 7 -8.52 -6.42 4.93
N VAL A 8 -7.29 -5.94 5.21
CA VAL A 8 -6.76 -4.72 4.57
C VAL A 8 -6.04 -5.12 3.29
N TRP A 9 -6.48 -4.51 2.18
CA TRP A 9 -5.94 -4.68 0.85
C TRP A 9 -5.25 -3.39 0.41
N VAL A 10 -4.19 -3.52 -0.39
CA VAL A 10 -3.46 -2.39 -0.97
C VAL A 10 -3.55 -2.49 -2.48
N ALA A 11 -4.00 -1.42 -3.13
CA ALA A 11 -4.08 -1.35 -4.58
C ALA A 11 -2.68 -1.19 -5.22
N GLY A 12 -2.44 -1.96 -6.27
CA GLY A 12 -1.36 -1.77 -7.24
C GLY A 12 -1.46 -0.44 -7.98
N HIS A 13 -0.38 -0.08 -8.68
CA HIS A 13 -0.27 1.20 -9.38
C HIS A 13 -1.43 1.52 -10.33
N ASP A 14 -1.96 0.52 -11.03
CA ASP A 14 -3.06 0.68 -11.99
C ASP A 14 -4.44 0.29 -11.44
N GLY A 15 -4.50 -0.05 -10.14
CA GLY A 15 -5.71 -0.49 -9.46
C GLY A 15 -6.24 -1.86 -9.91
N ARG A 16 -5.52 -2.60 -10.76
CA ARG A 16 -5.94 -3.95 -11.21
C ARG A 16 -5.46 -5.05 -10.27
N ASP A 17 -4.32 -4.83 -9.65
CA ASP A 17 -3.77 -5.73 -8.64
C ASP A 17 -4.20 -5.29 -7.24
N LEU A 18 -4.59 -6.25 -6.41
CA LEU A 18 -4.90 -6.06 -5.00
C LEU A 18 -4.01 -7.00 -4.18
N VAL A 19 -3.24 -6.43 -3.26
CA VAL A 19 -2.32 -7.18 -2.40
C VAL A 19 -2.83 -7.13 -0.97
N ARG A 20 -2.93 -8.29 -0.30
CA ARG A 20 -3.23 -8.30 1.14
C ARG A 20 -2.10 -7.66 1.92
N ALA A 21 -2.42 -6.76 2.83
CA ALA A 21 -1.41 -6.03 3.59
C ALA A 21 -0.57 -6.95 4.49
N ASP A 22 -1.18 -8.02 5.04
CA ASP A 22 -0.46 -9.04 5.82
C ASP A 22 0.50 -9.88 4.99
N ALA A 23 0.40 -9.83 3.66
CA ALA A 23 1.31 -10.53 2.78
C ALA A 23 2.63 -9.78 2.54
N ILE A 24 2.70 -8.50 2.88
CA ILE A 24 3.84 -7.62 2.61
C ILE A 24 4.90 -7.76 3.70
N VAL A 25 6.13 -8.09 3.31
CA VAL A 25 7.28 -8.22 4.24
C VAL A 25 8.29 -7.09 4.12
N MET A 26 8.29 -6.36 3.00
CA MET A 26 9.17 -5.21 2.79
C MET A 26 8.45 -4.19 1.93
N LEU A 27 8.62 -2.92 2.27
CA LEU A 27 8.32 -1.78 1.40
C LEU A 27 9.61 -1.05 1.03
N ARG A 28 9.73 -0.64 -0.22
CA ARG A 28 10.85 0.17 -0.72
C ARG A 28 10.31 1.37 -1.48
N LEU A 29 10.66 2.56 -1.00
CA LEU A 29 10.50 3.81 -1.74
C LEU A 29 11.88 4.24 -2.25
N ASP A 30 12.04 4.35 -3.56
CA ASP A 30 13.33 4.68 -4.17
C ASP A 30 13.50 6.16 -4.54
N GLU A 31 14.65 6.48 -5.12
CA GLU A 31 15.00 7.84 -5.51
C GLU A 31 14.14 8.40 -6.66
N ALA A 32 13.44 7.56 -7.40
CA ALA A 32 12.49 7.99 -8.44
C ALA A 32 11.08 8.20 -7.87
N GLY A 33 10.85 7.89 -6.59
CA GLY A 33 9.53 7.89 -5.98
C GLY A 33 8.71 6.64 -6.30
N ARG A 34 9.34 5.59 -6.86
CA ARG A 34 8.67 4.32 -7.08
C ARG A 34 8.53 3.60 -5.75
N LEU A 35 7.32 3.13 -5.47
CA LEU A 35 7.02 2.34 -4.28
C LEU A 35 6.77 0.89 -4.67
N THR A 36 7.61 -0.02 -4.18
CA THR A 36 7.43 -1.46 -4.37
C THR A 36 7.26 -2.18 -3.03
N ALA A 37 6.58 -3.33 -3.09
CA ALA A 37 6.40 -4.24 -1.98
C ALA A 37 6.95 -5.62 -2.33
N GLN A 38 7.62 -6.26 -1.38
CA GLN A 38 7.97 -7.67 -1.45
C GLN A 38 6.95 -8.48 -0.65
N LEU A 39 6.48 -9.58 -1.23
CA LEU A 39 5.55 -10.51 -0.57
C LEU A 39 6.31 -11.65 0.13
N HIS A 40 5.69 -12.24 1.15
CA HIS A 40 6.22 -13.41 1.89
C HIS A 40 6.10 -14.74 1.15
N ASP A 41 5.74 -14.75 -0.14
CA ASP A 41 5.62 -15.98 -0.91
C ASP A 41 6.99 -16.61 -1.23
N GLU A 42 6.99 -17.89 -1.61
CA GLU A 42 8.22 -18.64 -1.92
C GLU A 42 9.01 -17.99 -3.08
N ALA A 43 8.31 -17.39 -4.02
CA ALA A 43 8.88 -16.70 -5.18
C ALA A 43 9.39 -15.29 -4.86
N ARG A 44 9.12 -14.75 -3.67
CA ARG A 44 9.46 -13.38 -3.25
C ARG A 44 9.02 -12.33 -4.26
N VAL A 45 7.78 -12.44 -4.73
CA VAL A 45 7.22 -11.56 -5.76
C VAL A 45 7.30 -10.11 -5.30
N SER A 46 7.69 -9.23 -6.23
CA SER A 46 7.68 -7.78 -6.03
C SER A 46 6.52 -7.15 -6.77
N VAL A 47 5.70 -6.37 -6.08
CA VAL A 47 4.57 -5.62 -6.65
C VAL A 47 4.87 -4.13 -6.62
N THR A 48 4.45 -3.39 -7.64
CA THR A 48 4.59 -1.93 -7.71
C THR A 48 3.28 -1.25 -7.32
N PHE A 49 3.31 -0.46 -6.25
CA PHE A 49 2.17 0.35 -5.80
C PHE A 49 2.17 1.76 -6.40
N LEU A 50 3.35 2.30 -6.70
CA LEU A 50 3.51 3.56 -7.42
C LEU A 50 4.66 3.45 -8.38
N GLU A 51 4.43 3.81 -9.63
CA GLU A 51 5.51 4.10 -10.56
C GLU A 51 6.22 5.39 -10.17
N GLY A 52 7.54 5.39 -10.32
CA GLY A 52 8.33 6.59 -10.12
C GLY A 52 8.01 7.64 -11.18
N SER A 53 7.97 8.90 -10.79
CA SER A 53 7.69 10.01 -11.70
C SER A 53 8.57 11.21 -11.38
N SER A 54 9.16 11.79 -12.42
CA SER A 54 9.93 13.04 -12.32
C SER A 54 9.03 14.27 -12.16
N ARG A 55 7.72 14.14 -12.43
CA ARG A 55 6.76 15.25 -12.38
C ARG A 55 6.06 15.40 -11.04
N SER A 56 5.78 14.28 -10.37
CA SER A 56 5.19 14.30 -9.04
C SER A 56 5.75 13.15 -8.23
N ARG A 57 6.41 13.50 -7.14
CA ARG A 57 7.11 12.55 -6.27
C ARG A 57 6.40 12.48 -4.93
N PRO A 58 6.11 11.28 -4.41
CA PRO A 58 5.54 11.15 -3.08
C PRO A 58 6.55 11.61 -2.00
N PRO A 59 6.07 11.96 -0.80
CA PRO A 59 6.92 12.27 0.35
C PRO A 59 7.92 11.16 0.65
N GLY A 60 9.09 11.52 1.17
CA GLY A 60 10.17 10.55 1.48
C GLY A 60 9.79 9.49 2.52
N ASP A 61 8.71 9.70 3.28
CA ASP A 61 8.19 8.75 4.25
C ASP A 61 6.90 8.05 3.79
N PHE A 62 6.53 8.13 2.51
CA PHE A 62 5.24 7.63 2.00
C PHE A 62 5.02 6.12 2.25
N HIS A 63 6.08 5.32 2.24
CA HIS A 63 6.05 3.90 2.64
C HIS A 63 5.70 3.72 4.13
N ARG A 64 6.14 4.63 5.01
CA ARG A 64 5.79 4.62 6.44
C ARG A 64 4.35 5.07 6.65
N GLN A 65 3.86 6.00 5.84
CA GLN A 65 2.46 6.42 5.85
C GLN A 65 1.54 5.23 5.51
N LEU A 66 1.93 4.35 4.57
CA LEU A 66 1.19 3.12 4.29
C LEU A 66 1.11 2.20 5.49
N ILE A 67 2.24 1.95 6.17
CA ILE A 67 2.28 1.10 7.37
C ILE A 67 1.35 1.65 8.45
N ARG A 68 1.35 2.96 8.67
CA ARG A 68 0.44 3.63 9.62
C ARG A 68 -1.03 3.44 9.22
N ALA A 69 -1.38 3.70 7.96
CA ALA A 69 -2.75 3.52 7.47
C ALA A 69 -3.23 2.07 7.62
N VAL A 70 -2.38 1.08 7.29
CA VAL A 70 -2.70 -0.34 7.48
C VAL A 70 -2.91 -0.66 8.96
N ALA A 71 -2.06 -0.16 9.85
CA ALA A 71 -2.19 -0.39 11.29
C ALA A 71 -3.47 0.24 11.86
N GLU A 72 -3.83 1.46 11.42
CA GLU A 72 -5.07 2.13 11.84
C GLU A 72 -6.32 1.38 11.38
N LEU A 73 -6.29 0.76 10.19
CA LEU A 73 -7.39 -0.04 9.65
C LEU A 73 -7.40 -1.47 10.18
N ALA A 74 -6.30 -1.94 10.78
CA ALA A 74 -6.21 -3.28 11.38
C ALA A 74 -7.28 -3.52 12.46
N ASP A 75 -7.69 -2.46 13.15
CA ASP A 75 -8.71 -2.50 14.19
C ASP A 75 -10.13 -2.21 13.66
N SER A 76 -10.27 -1.97 12.35
CA SER A 76 -11.57 -1.68 11.73
C SER A 76 -12.38 -2.94 11.45
N SER A 77 -13.71 -2.79 11.41
CA SER A 77 -14.62 -3.88 11.05
C SER A 77 -14.80 -3.96 9.54
N GLY A 78 -14.57 -5.14 8.96
CA GLY A 78 -14.79 -5.40 7.53
C GLY A 78 -13.55 -5.17 6.66
N ALA A 79 -13.66 -5.55 5.39
CA ALA A 79 -12.58 -5.41 4.42
C ALA A 79 -12.38 -3.95 4.00
N GLN A 80 -11.12 -3.52 3.91
CA GLN A 80 -10.74 -2.16 3.55
C GLN A 80 -9.75 -2.19 2.38
N LEU A 81 -9.93 -1.30 1.42
CA LEU A 81 -8.98 -1.06 0.35
C LEU A 81 -8.22 0.24 0.61
N VAL A 82 -6.89 0.17 0.60
CA VAL A 82 -5.99 1.33 0.68
C VAL A 82 -5.37 1.55 -0.70
N ARG A 83 -5.47 2.77 -1.23
CA ARG A 83 -4.83 3.14 -2.51
C ARG A 83 -4.08 4.46 -2.39
N ALA A 84 -2.98 4.55 -3.13
CA ALA A 84 -2.28 5.81 -3.26
C ALA A 84 -3.13 6.75 -4.13
N HIS A 85 -3.29 7.98 -3.66
CA HIS A 85 -4.02 9.02 -4.36
C HIS A 85 -3.16 10.26 -4.47
N HIS A 86 -3.15 10.83 -5.68
CA HIS A 86 -2.47 12.07 -6.00
C HIS A 86 -3.51 13.10 -6.41
N ASP A 87 -3.68 14.13 -5.59
CA ASP A 87 -4.61 15.23 -5.82
C ASP A 87 -3.83 16.55 -5.90
N GLY A 88 -3.71 17.11 -7.11
CA GLY A 88 -2.88 18.28 -7.36
C GLY A 88 -1.40 18.00 -7.08
N ASP A 89 -0.89 18.56 -5.98
CA ASP A 89 0.49 18.38 -5.50
C ASP A 89 0.58 17.51 -4.24
N VAL A 90 -0.55 16.93 -3.79
CA VAL A 90 -0.63 16.21 -2.52
C VAL A 90 -0.77 14.72 -2.75
N TRP A 91 0.18 13.96 -2.22
CA TRP A 91 0.10 12.51 -2.10
C TRP A 91 -0.51 12.11 -0.76
N ARG A 92 -1.45 11.18 -0.80
CA ARG A 92 -2.03 10.56 0.40
C ARG A 92 -2.44 9.12 0.14
N TRP A 93 -2.51 8.34 1.21
CA TRP A 93 -3.24 7.08 1.19
C TRP A 93 -4.71 7.35 1.47
N VAL A 94 -5.59 6.82 0.64
CA VAL A 94 -7.04 6.86 0.87
C VAL A 94 -7.53 5.45 1.10
N SER A 95 -8.49 5.30 2.02
CA SER A 95 -9.12 4.03 2.34
C SER A 95 -10.61 4.05 2.01
N GLU A 96 -11.12 2.95 1.50
CA GLU A 96 -12.55 2.75 1.26
C GLU A 96 -12.98 1.31 1.64
N PRO A 97 -14.21 1.10 2.12
CA PRO A 97 -14.75 -0.23 2.31
C PRO A 97 -14.84 -0.99 0.98
N LEU A 98 -14.60 -2.30 1.02
CA LEU A 98 -14.85 -3.22 -0.10
C LEU A 98 -16.26 -3.81 -0.07
#